data_AF-A0A131XHY6-F1
#
_entry.id   AF-A0A131XHY6-F1
#
_cell.length_a   1.000
_cell.length_b   1.000
_cell.length_c   1.000
_cell.angle_alpha   90.00
_cell.angle_beta   90.00
_cell.angle_gamma   90.00
#
_symmetry.space_group_name_H-M   'P 1'
#
loop_
_entity.id
_entity.type
_entity.pdbx_description
1 polymer ?
#
loop_
_entity_poly.entity_id
_entity_poly.type
_entity_poly.pdbx_seq_one_letter_code
_entity_poly.pdbx_strand_id
1 'polypeptide(L)'
;AWQEVDHARIEKRCELVLSGAAVSKRIEEDSFDVSVYTLFHLNFLEVSHTCLSEIPVGIARLVNLTRLALNANQLTKLPPDLGKLRKLKFLDVSSNVLEELPVELSNLGELQSFNVSNNRLTAFPDQFAMLTRLIVFNFSRNKLEEFPSFLAGETRFEQLSELVANSNSIETLPGKLSNTLPSLKLLDLAGNSVKQVPGEIGDIGKLKELLLKDNPLSDKRLKKLVEQCHYKQVLEYVKSHGPRESKGSGQDKSGSSKKGKKKGANAPVDIQEVQNAFEVLQLNSQSPVVIVTDAVQEVRPYIVCCIIRNIYLDRDNRLRKFLTLQNKLHDTLCVKRSEATIATHDLAKITGNVYYDAIEPDKLKLTPLGRKQEVSGKELYRQMTEEADALRKEKKRSTYPGIYKYLYLLKDKALYPFLRDESKLVISFPPMTNSDGTRISEQTRDVFAEVTGNNLPFCKKVMDALLAESLQLGLGDEEVPSEAGSTGDGGAATHRLQVEKVKVVDKDGNLRVVYPSKTDLVCPGIIVEQRSE
;
A
#
# COMPACT_ATOMS: atom_id res chain seq x y z
N ALA A 1 -20.73 -30.59 -21.26
CA ALA A 1 -19.93 -30.65 -20.03
C ALA A 1 -18.56 -30.07 -20.35
N TRP A 2 -18.08 -29.15 -19.54
CA TRP A 2 -16.77 -28.51 -19.73
C TRP A 2 -15.65 -29.48 -19.35
N GLN A 3 -14.62 -29.59 -20.20
CA GLN A 3 -13.56 -30.59 -20.05
C GLN A 3 -12.82 -30.44 -18.71
N GLU A 4 -12.59 -29.21 -18.25
CA GLU A 4 -11.95 -28.94 -16.96
C GLU A 4 -12.78 -29.42 -15.76
N VAL A 5 -14.11 -29.46 -15.88
CA VAL A 5 -15.01 -29.99 -14.84
C VAL A 5 -14.93 -31.52 -14.82
N ASP A 6 -14.87 -32.15 -16.00
CA ASP A 6 -14.67 -33.60 -16.12
C ASP A 6 -13.31 -34.03 -15.57
N HIS A 7 -12.23 -33.30 -15.89
CA HIS A 7 -10.90 -33.53 -15.35
C HIS A 7 -10.88 -33.36 -13.82
N ALA A 8 -11.47 -32.30 -13.29
CA ALA A 8 -11.58 -32.09 -11.86
C ALA A 8 -12.34 -33.24 -11.16
N ARG A 9 -13.38 -33.77 -11.81
CA ARG A 9 -14.14 -34.93 -11.32
C ARG A 9 -13.30 -36.20 -11.29
N ILE A 10 -12.62 -36.53 -12.39
CA ILE A 10 -11.83 -37.76 -12.52
C ILE A 10 -10.64 -37.76 -11.57
N GLU A 11 -9.93 -36.63 -11.47
CA GLU A 11 -8.74 -36.48 -10.63
C GLU A 11 -9.07 -36.15 -9.17
N LYS A 12 -10.35 -35.99 -8.81
CA LYS A 12 -10.82 -35.59 -7.47
C LYS A 12 -10.13 -34.32 -6.96
N ARG A 13 -9.98 -33.31 -7.82
CA ARG A 13 -9.38 -32.04 -7.44
C ARG A 13 -10.24 -31.33 -6.40
N CYS A 14 -9.58 -30.68 -5.44
CA CYS A 14 -10.25 -29.84 -4.43
C CYS A 14 -10.37 -28.37 -4.86
N GLU A 15 -9.87 -28.02 -6.03
CA GLU A 15 -9.81 -26.65 -6.53
C GLU A 15 -10.25 -26.62 -7.99
N LEU A 16 -11.07 -25.63 -8.35
CA LEU A 16 -11.50 -25.39 -9.72
C LEU A 16 -11.50 -23.89 -10.00
N VAL A 17 -10.83 -23.50 -11.08
CA VAL A 17 -10.74 -22.11 -11.55
C VAL A 17 -11.29 -22.04 -12.96
N LEU A 18 -12.30 -21.21 -13.14
CA LEU A 18 -13.02 -20.98 -14.39
C LEU A 18 -12.97 -19.48 -14.68
N SER A 19 -11.89 -19.01 -15.32
CA SER A 19 -11.69 -17.58 -15.55
C SER A 19 -11.30 -17.20 -16.97
N GLY A 20 -11.59 -15.94 -17.32
CA GLY A 20 -11.18 -15.30 -18.56
C GLY A 20 -12.12 -15.49 -19.74
N ALA A 21 -11.72 -14.91 -20.89
CA ALA A 21 -12.57 -14.73 -22.07
C ALA A 21 -13.10 -16.05 -22.66
N ALA A 22 -12.32 -17.14 -22.61
CA ALA A 22 -12.73 -18.45 -23.14
C ALA A 22 -13.86 -19.09 -22.30
N VAL A 23 -13.83 -18.89 -20.98
CA VAL A 23 -14.93 -19.32 -20.10
C VAL A 23 -16.14 -18.41 -20.31
N SER A 24 -15.91 -17.10 -20.40
CA SER A 24 -16.97 -16.12 -20.68
C SER A 24 -17.75 -16.47 -21.95
N LYS A 25 -17.04 -16.74 -23.06
CA LYS A 25 -17.68 -17.08 -24.33
C LYS A 25 -18.55 -18.35 -24.22
N ARG A 26 -18.09 -19.35 -23.48
CA ARG A 26 -18.86 -20.58 -23.24
C ARG A 26 -20.09 -20.35 -22.36
N ILE A 27 -20.01 -19.46 -21.38
CA ILE A 27 -21.18 -19.06 -20.57
C ILE A 27 -22.20 -18.33 -21.44
N GLU A 28 -21.74 -17.49 -22.37
CA GLU A 28 -22.60 -16.77 -23.31
C GLU A 28 -23.30 -17.70 -24.31
N GLU A 29 -22.60 -18.73 -24.81
CA GLU A 29 -23.13 -19.68 -25.80
C GLU A 29 -23.99 -20.79 -25.17
N ASP A 30 -23.49 -21.45 -24.12
CA ASP A 30 -24.03 -22.72 -23.58
C ASP A 30 -24.59 -22.60 -22.15
N SER A 31 -24.62 -21.40 -21.58
CA SER A 31 -24.88 -21.16 -20.14
C SER A 31 -23.82 -21.79 -19.22
N PHE A 32 -23.90 -21.48 -17.93
CA PHE A 32 -22.96 -22.02 -16.94
C PHE A 32 -23.18 -23.52 -16.72
N ASP A 33 -22.09 -24.30 -16.73
CA ASP A 33 -22.16 -25.76 -16.56
C ASP A 33 -22.50 -26.15 -15.10
N VAL A 34 -23.76 -26.50 -14.87
CA VAL A 34 -24.27 -26.93 -13.55
C VAL A 34 -23.62 -28.22 -13.03
N SER A 35 -22.92 -28.99 -13.87
CA SER A 35 -22.19 -30.17 -13.43
C SER A 35 -21.04 -29.85 -12.48
N VAL A 36 -20.57 -28.59 -12.43
CA VAL A 36 -19.64 -28.08 -11.40
C VAL A 36 -20.15 -28.40 -9.99
N TYR A 37 -21.47 -28.32 -9.75
CA TYR A 37 -22.07 -28.59 -8.44
C TYR A 37 -22.14 -30.07 -8.05
N THR A 38 -21.66 -30.96 -8.93
CA THR A 38 -21.46 -32.39 -8.60
C THR A 38 -20.08 -32.66 -7.97
N LEU A 39 -19.18 -31.67 -7.95
CA LEU A 39 -17.84 -31.78 -7.38
C LEU A 39 -17.85 -31.53 -5.86
N PHE A 40 -18.48 -32.42 -5.09
CA PHE A 40 -18.69 -32.25 -3.64
C PHE A 40 -17.40 -32.11 -2.80
N HIS A 41 -16.24 -32.45 -3.37
CA HIS A 41 -14.93 -32.38 -2.73
C HIS A 41 -14.22 -31.04 -2.88
N LEU A 42 -14.82 -30.07 -3.60
CA LEU A 42 -14.21 -28.74 -3.78
C LEU A 42 -14.13 -27.99 -2.45
N ASN A 43 -12.93 -27.45 -2.20
CA ASN A 43 -12.62 -26.51 -1.13
C ASN A 43 -12.49 -25.07 -1.67
N PHE A 44 -12.13 -24.92 -2.95
CA PHE A 44 -12.00 -23.65 -3.64
C PHE A 44 -12.67 -23.70 -5.02
N LEU A 45 -13.50 -22.70 -5.28
CA LEU A 45 -14.13 -22.47 -6.57
C LEU A 45 -13.94 -21.00 -6.93
N GLU A 46 -13.37 -20.76 -8.10
CA GLU A 46 -13.26 -19.44 -8.71
C GLU A 46 -13.97 -19.44 -10.06
N VAL A 47 -14.88 -18.48 -10.24
CA VAL A 47 -15.48 -18.13 -11.52
C VAL A 47 -15.32 -16.63 -11.69
N SER A 48 -14.28 -16.16 -12.37
CA SER A 48 -13.90 -14.75 -12.38
C SER A 48 -13.60 -14.22 -13.78
N HIS A 49 -13.80 -12.92 -14.00
CA HIS A 49 -13.58 -12.28 -15.31
C HIS A 49 -14.41 -12.92 -16.44
N THR A 50 -15.71 -13.14 -16.20
CA THR A 50 -16.64 -13.73 -17.18
C THR A 50 -17.93 -12.90 -17.30
N CYS A 51 -18.86 -13.32 -18.15
CA CYS A 51 -20.19 -12.70 -18.31
C CYS A 51 -21.28 -13.32 -17.44
N LEU A 52 -20.93 -14.07 -16.38
CA LEU A 52 -21.92 -14.74 -15.51
C LEU A 52 -22.86 -13.70 -14.86
N SER A 53 -24.16 -13.79 -15.18
CA SER A 53 -25.19 -12.86 -14.72
C SER A 53 -26.02 -13.35 -13.53
N GLU A 54 -26.08 -14.67 -13.35
CA GLU A 54 -26.70 -15.34 -12.21
C GLU A 54 -25.93 -16.61 -11.84
N ILE A 55 -26.02 -17.02 -10.57
CA ILE A 55 -25.48 -18.29 -10.09
C ILE A 55 -26.59 -19.34 -10.22
N PRO A 56 -26.44 -20.39 -11.05
CA PRO A 56 -27.49 -21.40 -11.19
C PRO A 56 -27.75 -22.14 -9.87
N VAL A 57 -28.95 -22.70 -9.75
CA VAL A 57 -29.37 -23.48 -8.57
C VAL A 57 -28.42 -24.65 -8.33
N GLY A 58 -28.07 -24.88 -7.07
CA GLY A 58 -27.29 -26.05 -6.66
C GLY A 58 -25.92 -25.74 -6.05
N ILE A 59 -25.48 -24.48 -5.97
CA ILE A 59 -24.21 -24.10 -5.33
C ILE A 59 -24.08 -24.62 -3.89
N ALA A 60 -25.20 -24.73 -3.17
CA ALA A 60 -25.27 -25.29 -1.82
C ALA A 60 -24.79 -26.76 -1.70
N ARG A 61 -24.70 -27.49 -2.82
CA ARG A 61 -24.19 -28.87 -2.86
C ARG A 61 -22.68 -28.93 -2.57
N LEU A 62 -21.96 -27.82 -2.75
CA LEU A 62 -20.53 -27.71 -2.49
C LEU A 62 -20.25 -27.54 -0.98
N VAL A 63 -20.74 -28.46 -0.15
CA VAL A 63 -20.76 -28.36 1.32
C VAL A 63 -19.37 -28.25 1.98
N ASN A 64 -18.30 -28.57 1.24
CA ASN A 64 -16.92 -28.47 1.71
C ASN A 64 -16.22 -27.16 1.32
N LEU A 65 -16.90 -26.29 0.59
CA LEU A 65 -16.30 -25.08 0.06
C LEU A 65 -15.87 -24.14 1.20
N THR A 66 -14.61 -23.75 1.16
CA THR A 66 -13.99 -22.83 2.12
C THR A 66 -13.66 -21.47 1.51
N ARG A 67 -13.53 -21.42 0.18
CA ARG A 67 -13.22 -20.21 -0.58
C ARG A 67 -14.05 -20.18 -1.85
N LEU A 68 -14.75 -19.06 -2.06
CA LEU A 68 -15.53 -18.80 -3.26
C LEU A 68 -15.16 -17.44 -3.82
N ALA A 69 -14.71 -17.40 -5.06
CA ALA A 69 -14.43 -16.17 -5.79
C ALA A 69 -15.32 -16.09 -7.04
N LEU A 70 -16.11 -15.03 -7.12
CA LEU A 70 -17.07 -14.73 -8.18
C LEU A 70 -16.87 -13.29 -8.68
N ASN A 71 -15.65 -12.77 -8.57
CA ASN A 71 -15.33 -11.38 -8.87
C ASN A 71 -15.24 -11.09 -10.37
N ALA A 72 -15.49 -9.84 -10.75
CA ALA A 72 -15.45 -9.39 -12.15
C ALA A 72 -16.40 -10.20 -13.07
N ASN A 73 -17.66 -10.33 -12.66
CA ASN A 73 -18.74 -10.86 -13.49
C ASN A 73 -19.88 -9.82 -13.63
N GLN A 74 -21.07 -10.27 -14.01
CA GLN A 74 -22.26 -9.43 -14.21
C GLN A 74 -23.40 -9.83 -13.26
N LEU A 75 -23.06 -10.37 -12.08
CA LEU A 75 -24.05 -10.88 -11.14
C LEU A 75 -24.96 -9.74 -10.64
N THR A 76 -26.27 -9.92 -10.80
CA THR A 76 -27.30 -8.98 -10.33
C THR A 76 -27.82 -9.33 -8.93
N LYS A 77 -27.77 -10.62 -8.57
CA LYS A 77 -28.20 -11.15 -7.26
C LYS A 77 -27.38 -12.37 -6.88
N LEU A 78 -27.31 -12.65 -5.57
CA LEU A 78 -26.80 -13.92 -5.03
C LEU A 78 -27.97 -14.80 -4.60
N PRO A 79 -27.90 -16.13 -4.79
CA PRO A 79 -28.97 -17.03 -4.37
C PRO A 79 -28.97 -17.18 -2.84
N PRO A 80 -30.15 -17.21 -2.19
CA PRO A 80 -30.28 -17.48 -0.75
C PRO A 80 -29.56 -18.76 -0.29
N ASP A 81 -29.55 -19.76 -1.16
CA ASP A 81 -28.88 -21.05 -0.96
C ASP A 81 -27.37 -20.93 -0.70
N LEU A 82 -26.73 -19.81 -1.07
CA LEU A 82 -25.32 -19.58 -0.75
C LEU A 82 -25.05 -19.59 0.76
N GLY A 83 -26.03 -19.16 1.57
CA GLY A 83 -25.97 -19.21 3.03
C GLY A 83 -25.84 -20.63 3.62
N LYS A 84 -26.09 -21.68 2.84
CA LYS A 84 -25.94 -23.08 3.28
C LYS A 84 -24.48 -23.53 3.33
N LEU A 85 -23.53 -22.78 2.77
CA LEU A 85 -22.10 -23.10 2.74
C LEU A 85 -21.41 -22.79 4.08
N ARG A 86 -21.77 -23.51 5.15
CA ARG A 86 -21.34 -23.22 6.53
C ARG A 86 -19.83 -23.26 6.79
N LYS A 87 -19.04 -23.84 5.88
CA LYS A 87 -17.57 -23.90 5.98
C LYS A 87 -16.85 -22.76 5.25
N LEU A 88 -17.60 -21.86 4.60
CA LEU A 88 -17.03 -20.79 3.80
C LEU A 88 -16.32 -19.76 4.70
N LYS A 89 -15.05 -19.49 4.38
CA LYS A 89 -14.17 -18.56 5.09
C LYS A 89 -13.83 -17.32 4.27
N PHE A 90 -13.84 -17.46 2.95
CA PHE A 90 -13.56 -16.38 2.00
C PHE A 90 -14.65 -16.31 0.95
N LEU A 91 -15.25 -15.13 0.80
CA LEU A 91 -16.22 -14.83 -0.24
C LEU A 91 -15.82 -13.53 -0.95
N ASP A 92 -15.53 -13.63 -2.24
CA ASP A 92 -15.32 -12.46 -3.09
C ASP A 92 -16.39 -12.43 -4.19
N VAL A 93 -17.21 -11.39 -4.17
CA VAL A 93 -18.23 -11.08 -5.19
C VAL A 93 -18.03 -9.66 -5.71
N SER A 94 -16.80 -9.15 -5.64
CA SER A 94 -16.47 -7.79 -6.05
C SER A 94 -16.55 -7.59 -7.56
N SER A 95 -16.73 -6.34 -8.01
CA SER A 95 -16.86 -6.00 -9.43
C SER A 95 -17.98 -6.78 -10.11
N ASN A 96 -19.18 -6.68 -9.54
CA ASN A 96 -20.42 -7.19 -10.11
C ASN A 96 -21.43 -6.03 -10.17
N VAL A 97 -22.72 -6.33 -10.36
CA VAL A 97 -23.80 -5.33 -10.37
C VAL A 97 -24.85 -5.64 -9.30
N LEU A 98 -24.42 -6.17 -8.15
CA LEU A 98 -25.29 -6.52 -7.03
C LEU A 98 -25.93 -5.26 -6.43
N GLU A 99 -27.25 -5.27 -6.29
CA GLU A 99 -28.01 -4.18 -5.64
C GLU A 99 -28.38 -4.51 -4.19
N GLU A 100 -28.51 -5.79 -3.87
CA GLU A 100 -28.77 -6.31 -2.53
C GLU A 100 -28.02 -7.62 -2.27
N LEU A 101 -27.96 -8.01 -1.00
CA LEU A 101 -27.40 -9.30 -0.56
C LEU A 101 -28.48 -10.09 0.20
N PRO A 102 -28.60 -11.41 -0.03
CA PRO A 102 -29.58 -12.23 0.67
C PRO A 102 -29.27 -12.31 2.16
N VAL A 103 -30.31 -12.21 2.99
CA VAL A 103 -30.18 -12.29 4.45
C VAL A 103 -29.54 -13.59 4.92
N GLU A 104 -29.71 -14.67 4.15
CA GLU A 104 -29.17 -15.99 4.42
C GLU A 104 -27.64 -16.04 4.45
N LEU A 105 -26.93 -15.05 3.89
CA LEU A 105 -25.47 -14.95 4.05
C LEU A 105 -25.05 -14.78 5.50
N SER A 106 -25.94 -14.31 6.39
CA SER A 106 -25.72 -14.29 7.84
C SER A 106 -25.42 -15.68 8.43
N ASN A 107 -25.82 -16.77 7.75
CA ASN A 107 -25.54 -18.14 8.17
C ASN A 107 -24.07 -18.57 7.95
N LEU A 108 -23.27 -17.76 7.26
CA LEU A 108 -21.85 -18.02 7.01
C LEU A 108 -20.99 -17.64 8.24
N GLY A 109 -21.27 -18.24 9.39
CA GLY A 109 -20.62 -17.91 10.67
C GLY A 109 -19.10 -18.16 10.73
N GLU A 110 -18.54 -18.86 9.74
CA GLU A 110 -17.10 -19.09 9.58
C GLU A 110 -16.41 -18.06 8.66
N LEU A 111 -17.15 -17.09 8.13
CA LEU A 111 -16.64 -16.13 7.16
C LEU A 111 -15.62 -15.19 7.82
N GLN A 112 -14.41 -15.17 7.26
CA GLN A 112 -13.27 -14.38 7.74
C GLN A 112 -12.96 -13.20 6.83
N SER A 113 -13.18 -13.36 5.52
CA SER A 113 -12.93 -12.30 4.55
C SER A 113 -14.11 -12.22 3.59
N PHE A 114 -14.69 -11.03 3.53
CA PHE A 114 -15.84 -10.76 2.69
C PHE A 114 -15.55 -9.52 1.83
N ASN A 115 -15.51 -9.72 0.52
CA ASN A 115 -15.29 -8.66 -0.45
C ASN A 115 -16.52 -8.51 -1.35
N VAL A 116 -17.21 -7.38 -1.21
CA VAL A 116 -18.38 -6.99 -2.01
C VAL A 116 -18.14 -5.65 -2.72
N SER A 117 -16.87 -5.26 -2.84
CA SER A 117 -16.50 -3.97 -3.43
C SER A 117 -16.91 -3.83 -4.89
N ASN A 118 -17.06 -2.58 -5.36
CA ASN A 118 -17.39 -2.28 -6.74
C ASN A 118 -18.70 -2.97 -7.20
N ASN A 119 -19.78 -2.70 -6.46
CA ASN A 119 -21.14 -3.15 -6.74
C ASN A 119 -22.10 -1.95 -6.66
N ARG A 120 -23.41 -2.18 -6.52
CA ARG A 120 -24.44 -1.13 -6.44
C ARG A 120 -25.23 -1.20 -5.12
N LEU A 121 -24.64 -1.79 -4.08
CA LEU A 121 -25.30 -2.01 -2.79
C LEU A 121 -25.65 -0.69 -2.11
N THR A 122 -26.85 -0.58 -1.56
CA THR A 122 -27.33 0.58 -0.81
C THR A 122 -27.40 0.33 0.69
N ALA A 123 -27.55 -0.93 1.12
CA ALA A 123 -27.63 -1.33 2.52
C ALA A 123 -27.14 -2.78 2.73
N PHE A 124 -27.00 -3.16 4.00
CA PHE A 124 -26.74 -4.54 4.43
C PHE A 124 -27.82 -5.03 5.39
N PRO A 125 -28.18 -6.32 5.39
CA PRO A 125 -29.11 -6.88 6.38
C PRO A 125 -28.55 -6.80 7.80
N ASP A 126 -29.40 -6.43 8.77
CA ASP A 126 -29.00 -6.35 10.19
C ASP A 126 -28.51 -7.70 10.74
N GLN A 127 -29.01 -8.81 10.17
CA GLN A 127 -28.63 -10.18 10.52
C GLN A 127 -27.14 -10.45 10.24
N PHE A 128 -26.44 -9.61 9.49
CA PHE A 128 -24.99 -9.74 9.28
C PHE A 128 -24.19 -9.50 10.58
N ALA A 129 -24.83 -9.03 11.64
CA ALA A 129 -24.33 -9.12 13.02
C ALA A 129 -23.86 -10.55 13.39
N MET A 130 -24.42 -11.60 12.78
CA MET A 130 -24.01 -12.99 13.03
C MET A 130 -22.61 -13.36 12.49
N LEU A 131 -22.02 -12.53 11.61
CA LEU A 131 -20.72 -12.76 10.97
C LEU A 131 -19.53 -12.39 11.89
N THR A 132 -19.55 -12.89 13.12
CA THR A 132 -18.63 -12.51 14.21
C THR A 132 -17.17 -12.90 13.98
N ARG A 133 -16.88 -13.78 13.02
CA ARG A 133 -15.52 -14.22 12.64
C ARG A 133 -14.87 -13.41 11.53
N LEU A 134 -15.52 -12.33 11.06
CA LEU A 134 -14.94 -11.46 10.05
C LEU A 134 -13.65 -10.82 10.56
N ILE A 135 -12.62 -10.87 9.71
CA ILE A 135 -11.29 -10.28 9.90
C ILE A 135 -11.11 -9.10 8.95
N VAL A 136 -11.60 -9.25 7.71
CA VAL A 136 -11.54 -8.24 6.65
C VAL A 136 -12.92 -8.12 6.02
N PHE A 137 -13.45 -6.90 5.96
CA PHE A 137 -14.69 -6.62 5.25
C PHE A 137 -14.49 -5.42 4.32
N ASN A 138 -14.64 -5.66 3.03
CA ASN A 138 -14.50 -4.64 2.00
C ASN A 138 -15.80 -4.46 1.23
N PHE A 139 -16.40 -3.29 1.35
CA PHE A 139 -17.59 -2.86 0.63
C PHE A 139 -17.39 -1.51 -0.07
N SER A 140 -16.14 -1.17 -0.38
CA SER A 140 -15.80 0.03 -1.14
C SER A 140 -16.49 0.10 -2.50
N ARG A 141 -16.63 1.31 -3.07
CA ARG A 141 -17.22 1.52 -4.41
C ARG A 141 -18.63 0.92 -4.52
N ASN A 142 -19.49 1.26 -3.57
CA ASN A 142 -20.92 0.93 -3.60
C ASN A 142 -21.73 2.25 -3.49
N LYS A 143 -23.02 2.16 -3.14
CA LYS A 143 -23.94 3.30 -3.05
C LYS A 143 -24.53 3.46 -1.65
N LEU A 144 -23.76 3.10 -0.61
CA LEU A 144 -24.26 3.22 0.77
C LEU A 144 -24.32 4.68 1.20
N GLU A 145 -25.50 5.14 1.60
CA GLU A 145 -25.72 6.48 2.18
C GLU A 145 -25.57 6.48 3.71
N GLU A 146 -25.82 5.33 4.34
CA GLU A 146 -25.70 5.12 5.78
C GLU A 146 -24.62 4.09 6.10
N PHE A 147 -23.98 4.25 7.26
CA PHE A 147 -23.06 3.25 7.77
C PHE A 147 -23.84 1.99 8.19
N PRO A 148 -23.35 0.76 7.92
CA PRO A 148 -24.11 -0.45 8.24
C PRO A 148 -24.43 -0.57 9.74
N SER A 149 -25.72 -0.53 10.08
CA SER A 149 -26.25 -0.58 11.45
C SER A 149 -25.74 -1.78 12.24
N PHE A 150 -25.61 -2.95 11.59
CA PHE A 150 -25.14 -4.17 12.24
C PHE A 150 -23.70 -4.06 12.81
N LEU A 151 -22.85 -3.20 12.23
CA LEU A 151 -21.50 -2.93 12.73
C LEU A 151 -21.49 -1.94 13.91
N ALA A 152 -22.59 -1.23 14.13
CA ALA A 152 -22.76 -0.22 15.18
C ALA A 152 -23.83 -0.61 16.23
N GLY A 153 -24.32 -1.86 16.17
CA GLY A 153 -25.31 -2.43 17.08
C GLY A 153 -24.69 -2.94 18.39
N GLU A 154 -25.27 -4.02 18.93
CA GLU A 154 -24.85 -4.62 20.21
C GLU A 154 -23.74 -5.66 20.06
N THR A 155 -23.52 -6.17 18.84
CA THR A 155 -22.57 -7.26 18.59
C THR A 155 -21.15 -6.73 18.50
N ARG A 156 -20.21 -7.44 19.15
CA ARG A 156 -18.79 -7.14 19.10
C ARG A 156 -18.07 -8.01 18.08
N PHE A 157 -17.39 -7.38 17.14
CA PHE A 157 -16.55 -8.03 16.14
C PHE A 157 -15.11 -8.10 16.64
N GLU A 158 -14.83 -9.13 17.45
CA GLU A 158 -13.54 -9.29 18.14
C GLU A 158 -12.36 -9.51 17.17
N GLN A 159 -12.63 -9.95 15.94
CA GLN A 159 -11.61 -10.30 14.95
C GLN A 159 -11.48 -9.29 13.81
N LEU A 160 -12.46 -8.39 13.64
CA LEU A 160 -12.51 -7.48 12.50
C LEU A 160 -11.37 -6.46 12.63
N SER A 161 -10.43 -6.55 11.70
CA SER A 161 -9.17 -5.81 11.71
C SER A 161 -9.07 -4.77 10.61
N GLU A 162 -9.75 -5.01 9.48
CA GLU A 162 -9.73 -4.13 8.31
C GLU A 162 -11.16 -3.93 7.83
N LEU A 163 -11.59 -2.66 7.82
CA LEU A 163 -12.88 -2.24 7.28
C LEU A 163 -12.65 -1.24 6.16
N VAL A 164 -12.97 -1.64 4.94
CA VAL A 164 -12.72 -0.84 3.73
C VAL A 164 -14.06 -0.42 3.12
N ALA A 165 -14.38 0.86 3.24
CA ALA A 165 -15.67 1.47 2.93
C ALA A 165 -15.52 2.70 2.01
N ASN A 166 -14.36 2.88 1.37
CA ASN A 166 -14.09 4.05 0.53
C ASN A 166 -14.99 4.11 -0.71
N SER A 167 -15.20 5.30 -1.26
CA SER A 167 -16.00 5.54 -2.45
C SER A 167 -17.45 5.04 -2.30
N ASN A 168 -18.11 5.45 -1.22
CA ASN A 168 -19.54 5.29 -1.00
C ASN A 168 -20.17 6.69 -0.83
N SER A 169 -21.40 6.78 -0.33
CA SER A 169 -22.11 8.04 -0.06
C SER A 169 -22.36 8.25 1.43
N ILE A 170 -21.58 7.61 2.32
CA ILE A 170 -21.87 7.57 3.76
C ILE A 170 -21.79 8.98 4.36
N GLU A 171 -22.88 9.45 4.96
CA GLU A 171 -22.94 10.81 5.53
C GLU A 171 -22.49 10.91 6.98
N THR A 172 -22.78 9.86 7.77
CA THR A 172 -22.58 9.88 9.22
C THR A 172 -21.90 8.60 9.68
N LEU A 173 -21.07 8.74 10.71
CA LEU A 173 -20.41 7.63 11.38
C LEU A 173 -20.97 7.48 12.78
N PRO A 174 -21.29 6.26 13.23
CA PRO A 174 -21.77 6.03 14.58
C PRO A 174 -20.62 6.11 15.60
N GLY A 175 -20.81 6.81 16.72
CA GLY A 175 -19.81 6.88 17.80
C GLY A 175 -19.58 5.53 18.52
N LYS A 176 -20.57 4.63 18.45
CA LYS A 176 -20.52 3.30 19.10
C LYS A 176 -19.49 2.33 18.48
N LEU A 177 -18.86 2.68 17.35
CA LEU A 177 -17.84 1.84 16.69
C LEU A 177 -16.66 1.48 17.60
N SER A 178 -16.35 2.36 18.56
CA SER A 178 -15.32 2.11 19.58
C SER A 178 -15.59 0.88 20.43
N ASN A 179 -16.85 0.57 20.68
CA ASN A 179 -17.27 -0.56 21.50
C ASN A 179 -17.46 -1.84 20.69
N THR A 180 -17.92 -1.71 19.43
CA THR A 180 -18.24 -2.87 18.58
C THR A 180 -17.03 -3.42 17.84
N LEU A 181 -16.01 -2.60 17.55
CA LEU A 181 -14.85 -2.97 16.72
C LEU A 181 -13.50 -2.88 17.47
N PRO A 182 -13.30 -3.63 18.58
CA PRO A 182 -12.13 -3.48 19.45
C PRO A 182 -10.78 -3.88 18.80
N SER A 183 -10.82 -4.68 17.72
CA SER A 183 -9.63 -5.16 17.01
C SER A 183 -9.30 -4.42 15.72
N LEU A 184 -10.09 -3.39 15.37
CA LEU A 184 -9.94 -2.66 14.12
C LEU A 184 -8.60 -1.93 14.07
N LYS A 185 -7.87 -2.12 12.97
CA LYS A 185 -6.55 -1.51 12.70
C LYS A 185 -6.61 -0.51 11.56
N LEU A 186 -7.46 -0.78 10.57
CA LEU A 186 -7.67 0.06 9.40
C LEU A 186 -9.16 0.35 9.25
N LEU A 187 -9.51 1.63 9.19
CA LEU A 187 -10.81 2.13 8.79
C LEU A 187 -10.64 3.06 7.58
N ASP A 188 -10.99 2.57 6.40
CA ASP A 188 -10.94 3.36 5.18
C ASP A 188 -12.34 3.87 4.80
N LEU A 189 -12.53 5.18 4.90
CA LEU A 189 -13.75 5.91 4.59
C LEU A 189 -13.51 6.98 3.52
N ALA A 190 -12.40 6.91 2.77
CA ALA A 190 -12.07 7.93 1.78
C ALA A 190 -13.16 8.04 0.68
N GLY A 191 -13.43 9.23 0.15
CA GLY A 191 -14.43 9.42 -0.91
C GLY A 191 -15.85 9.10 -0.47
N ASN A 192 -16.26 9.56 0.71
CA ASN A 192 -17.64 9.48 1.21
C ASN A 192 -18.22 10.90 1.41
N SER A 193 -19.40 10.99 2.01
CA SER A 193 -20.09 12.25 2.32
C SER A 193 -19.98 12.63 3.80
N VAL A 194 -18.96 12.15 4.51
CA VAL A 194 -18.82 12.31 5.96
C VAL A 194 -18.55 13.77 6.32
N LYS A 195 -19.45 14.37 7.09
CA LYS A 195 -19.34 15.77 7.56
C LYS A 195 -18.62 15.89 8.89
N GLN A 196 -18.82 14.93 9.78
CA GLN A 196 -18.24 14.91 11.13
C GLN A 196 -17.79 13.50 11.50
N VAL A 197 -16.72 13.41 12.28
CA VAL A 197 -16.14 12.16 12.75
C VAL A 197 -16.26 12.12 14.27
N PRO A 198 -17.04 11.19 14.85
CA PRO A 198 -17.19 11.09 16.30
C PRO A 198 -15.85 10.89 17.01
N GLY A 199 -15.66 11.57 18.13
CA GLY A 199 -14.41 11.51 18.90
C GLY A 199 -14.14 10.11 19.49
N GLU A 200 -15.20 9.33 19.69
CA GLU A 200 -15.15 7.94 20.13
C GLU A 200 -14.35 7.05 19.16
N ILE A 201 -14.26 7.38 17.87
CA ILE A 201 -13.45 6.62 16.91
C ILE A 201 -11.96 6.64 17.32
N GLY A 202 -11.50 7.73 17.93
CA GLY A 202 -10.15 7.84 18.48
C GLY A 202 -9.90 6.96 19.72
N ASP A 203 -10.94 6.39 20.32
CA ASP A 203 -10.84 5.47 21.46
C ASP A 203 -10.69 4.00 21.03
N ILE A 204 -10.75 3.69 19.73
CA ILE A 204 -10.48 2.34 19.21
C ILE A 204 -8.99 1.99 19.43
N GLY A 205 -8.72 1.18 20.44
CA GLY A 205 -7.35 0.97 20.95
C GLY A 205 -6.34 0.38 19.95
N LYS A 206 -6.79 -0.36 18.93
CA LYS A 206 -5.90 -0.94 17.91
C LYS A 206 -5.89 -0.18 16.58
N LEU A 207 -6.64 0.92 16.46
CA LEU A 207 -6.77 1.67 15.21
C LEU A 207 -5.43 2.36 14.91
N LYS A 208 -4.87 2.05 13.74
CA LYS A 208 -3.60 2.60 13.26
C LYS A 208 -3.81 3.58 12.13
N GLU A 209 -4.81 3.30 11.29
CA GLU A 209 -5.05 4.02 10.05
C GLU A 209 -6.54 4.35 9.96
N LEU A 210 -6.83 5.66 9.91
CA LEU A 210 -8.15 6.21 9.63
C LEU A 210 -8.04 7.07 8.37
N LEU A 211 -8.59 6.58 7.27
CA LEU A 211 -8.53 7.25 5.97
C LEU A 211 -9.86 7.98 5.74
N LEU A 212 -9.80 9.31 5.68
CA LEU A 212 -10.98 10.18 5.54
C LEU A 212 -10.90 11.09 4.32
N LYS A 213 -9.92 10.86 3.44
CA LYS A 213 -9.65 11.72 2.28
C LYS A 213 -10.91 11.87 1.43
N ASP A 214 -11.06 12.99 0.73
CA ASP A 214 -12.18 13.21 -0.21
C ASP A 214 -13.56 13.13 0.47
N ASN A 215 -13.67 13.64 1.70
CA ASN A 215 -14.94 13.82 2.42
C ASN A 215 -15.22 15.33 2.66
N PRO A 216 -16.49 15.76 2.67
CA PRO A 216 -16.90 17.14 2.95
C PRO A 216 -16.89 17.44 4.47
N LEU A 217 -15.74 17.25 5.12
CA LEU A 217 -15.57 17.45 6.56
C LEU A 217 -15.82 18.91 6.95
N SER A 218 -16.71 19.14 7.92
CA SER A 218 -17.07 20.45 8.44
C SER A 218 -15.95 21.10 9.25
N ASP A 219 -15.16 20.29 9.94
CA ASP A 219 -13.99 20.75 10.67
C ASP A 219 -12.84 21.02 9.69
N LYS A 220 -12.56 22.32 9.46
CA LYS A 220 -11.49 22.79 8.57
C LYS A 220 -10.11 22.29 8.99
N ARG A 221 -9.86 22.11 10.29
CA ARG A 221 -8.57 21.61 10.81
C ARG A 221 -8.45 20.11 10.58
N LEU A 222 -9.48 19.34 10.89
CA LEU A 222 -9.51 17.91 10.58
C LEU A 222 -9.36 17.68 9.06
N LYS A 223 -10.05 18.48 8.24
CA LYS A 223 -9.94 18.41 6.78
C LYS A 223 -8.50 18.61 6.29
N LYS A 224 -7.80 19.63 6.80
CA LYS A 224 -6.38 19.86 6.47
C LYS A 224 -5.48 18.69 6.90
N LEU A 225 -5.65 18.17 8.12
CA LEU A 225 -4.87 17.04 8.63
C LEU A 225 -5.06 15.78 7.77
N VAL A 226 -6.30 15.55 7.30
CA VAL A 226 -6.66 14.44 6.42
C VAL A 226 -6.04 14.62 5.02
N GLU A 227 -6.05 15.83 4.46
CA GLU A 227 -5.44 16.15 3.15
C GLU A 227 -3.92 15.94 3.15
N GLN A 228 -3.26 16.18 4.29
CA GLN A 228 -1.82 15.99 4.49
C GLN A 228 -1.41 14.53 4.82
N CYS A 229 -2.37 13.60 4.87
CA CYS A 229 -2.14 12.17 5.11
C CYS A 229 -1.45 11.82 6.45
N HIS A 230 -1.65 12.63 7.50
CA HIS A 230 -1.05 12.39 8.82
C HIS A 230 -1.92 11.48 9.72
N TYR A 231 -2.03 10.19 9.39
CA TYR A 231 -3.01 9.28 10.03
C TYR A 231 -2.95 9.23 11.57
N LYS A 232 -1.74 9.27 12.16
CA LYS A 232 -1.59 9.31 13.63
C LYS A 232 -2.14 10.60 14.25
N GLN A 233 -1.84 11.73 13.64
CA GLN A 233 -2.29 13.04 14.12
C GLN A 233 -3.80 13.21 13.89
N VAL A 234 -4.33 12.68 12.79
CA VAL A 234 -5.78 12.61 12.54
C VAL A 234 -6.47 11.85 13.66
N LEU A 235 -5.95 10.68 14.05
CA LEU A 235 -6.52 9.89 15.14
C LEU A 235 -6.47 10.62 16.49
N GLU A 236 -5.32 11.21 16.84
CA GLU A 236 -5.15 11.97 18.08
C GLU A 236 -6.05 13.22 18.13
N TYR A 237 -6.19 13.89 16.99
CA TYR A 237 -7.06 15.05 16.85
C TYR A 237 -8.53 14.66 17.00
N VAL A 238 -9.00 13.63 16.29
CA VAL A 238 -10.38 13.10 16.41
C VAL A 238 -10.65 12.71 17.87
N LYS A 239 -9.72 12.02 18.54
CA LYS A 239 -9.87 11.65 19.94
C LYS A 239 -10.09 12.85 20.88
N SER A 240 -9.39 13.94 20.61
CA SER A 240 -9.36 15.11 21.50
C SER A 240 -10.41 16.17 21.18
N HIS A 241 -10.81 16.28 19.90
CA HIS A 241 -11.63 17.39 19.39
C HIS A 241 -12.88 16.93 18.62
N GLY A 242 -13.02 15.64 18.33
CA GLY A 242 -14.20 15.10 17.66
C GLY A 242 -15.45 15.28 18.53
N PRO A 243 -16.63 15.56 17.93
CA PRO A 243 -17.89 15.59 18.66
C PRO A 243 -18.10 14.24 19.34
N ARG A 244 -18.40 14.27 20.64
CA ARG A 244 -18.76 13.09 21.42
C ARG A 244 -20.24 13.14 21.74
N GLU A 245 -20.89 11.99 21.69
CA GLU A 245 -22.27 11.89 22.15
C GLU A 245 -22.29 12.16 23.67
N SER A 246 -22.99 13.21 24.11
CA SER A 246 -23.20 13.45 25.52
C SER A 246 -23.94 12.25 26.09
N LYS A 247 -23.35 11.54 27.06
CA LYS A 247 -24.06 10.50 27.82
C LYS A 247 -25.30 11.13 28.47
N GLY A 248 -26.46 10.94 27.85
CA GLY A 248 -27.71 11.48 28.35
C GLY A 248 -28.13 10.75 29.62
N SER A 249 -28.09 11.45 30.75
CA SER A 249 -29.09 11.25 31.81
C SER A 249 -30.37 11.96 31.37
N GLY A 250 -31.44 11.21 31.12
CA GLY A 250 -32.74 11.79 30.81
C GLY A 250 -33.37 12.48 32.02
N GLN A 251 -33.93 13.67 31.80
CA GLN A 251 -35.26 14.06 32.27
C GLN A 251 -35.64 15.45 31.74
N ASP A 252 -36.83 15.54 31.16
CA ASP A 252 -37.54 16.78 30.90
C ASP A 252 -37.87 17.54 32.19
N LYS A 253 -37.59 18.85 32.22
CA LYS A 253 -38.52 19.97 32.49
C LYS A 253 -37.89 21.15 33.24
N SER A 254 -38.28 22.32 32.75
CA SER A 254 -38.46 23.62 33.44
C SER A 254 -37.24 24.53 33.62
N GLY A 255 -37.44 25.77 33.19
CA GLY A 255 -36.42 26.80 33.13
C GLY A 255 -36.04 27.39 34.47
N SER A 256 -34.86 28.00 34.48
CA SER A 256 -34.47 29.03 35.43
C SER A 256 -33.19 29.68 34.94
N SER A 257 -33.32 30.89 34.43
CA SER A 257 -32.21 31.81 34.19
C SER A 257 -31.50 32.14 35.51
N LYS A 258 -30.19 31.85 35.61
CA LYS A 258 -29.32 32.60 36.52
C LYS A 258 -27.86 32.66 36.04
N LYS A 259 -27.44 33.91 35.82
CA LYS A 259 -26.09 34.40 35.54
C LYS A 259 -25.02 33.76 36.44
N GLY A 260 -23.90 33.35 35.83
CA GLY A 260 -22.67 32.97 36.53
C GLY A 260 -21.43 33.16 35.65
N LYS A 261 -20.83 34.35 35.73
CA LYS A 261 -19.42 34.71 35.49
C LYS A 261 -18.59 33.91 34.46
N LYS A 262 -18.29 34.58 33.34
CA LYS A 262 -17.03 34.44 32.59
C LYS A 262 -15.83 34.46 33.54
N LYS A 263 -15.01 33.40 33.53
CA LYS A 263 -13.56 33.45 33.80
C LYS A 263 -12.87 32.28 33.09
N GLY A 264 -11.78 32.60 32.40
CA GLY A 264 -10.89 31.63 31.76
C GLY A 264 -11.14 31.44 30.27
N ALA A 265 -11.01 32.50 29.47
CA ALA A 265 -10.53 32.30 28.11
C ALA A 265 -9.13 31.69 28.26
N ASN A 266 -9.02 30.37 28.10
CA ASN A 266 -7.72 29.78 27.86
C ASN A 266 -7.24 30.37 26.55
N ALA A 267 -6.15 31.15 26.64
CA ALA A 267 -5.41 31.60 25.48
C ALA A 267 -5.18 30.41 24.55
N PRO A 268 -5.28 30.59 23.22
CA PRO A 268 -4.94 29.53 22.30
C PRO A 268 -3.51 29.10 22.61
N VAL A 269 -3.34 27.83 22.98
CA VAL A 269 -2.02 27.22 23.01
C VAL A 269 -1.59 27.19 21.54
N ASP A 270 -0.59 28.00 21.21
CA ASP A 270 0.02 28.07 19.90
C ASP A 270 0.69 26.72 19.63
N ILE A 271 -0.02 25.85 18.91
CA ILE A 271 0.54 24.60 18.41
C ILE A 271 1.03 24.94 17.01
N GLN A 272 2.35 25.10 16.88
CA GLN A 272 3.04 25.36 15.62
C GLN A 272 2.51 24.44 14.51
N GLU A 273 1.99 25.04 13.44
CA GLU A 273 1.63 24.32 12.21
C GLU A 273 2.85 23.53 11.73
N VAL A 274 2.71 22.24 11.47
CA VAL A 274 3.79 21.42 10.89
C VAL A 274 3.47 21.21 9.43
N GLN A 275 4.34 21.71 8.55
CA GLN A 275 4.15 21.68 7.10
C GLN A 275 5.20 20.75 6.49
N ASN A 276 4.78 19.77 5.68
CA ASN A 276 5.67 18.90 4.94
C ASN A 276 6.06 19.58 3.62
N ALA A 277 7.35 19.77 3.37
CA ALA A 277 7.83 20.36 2.14
C ALA A 277 9.03 19.59 1.55
N PHE A 278 9.00 19.39 0.24
CA PHE A 278 10.20 19.12 -0.53
C PHE A 278 10.85 20.43 -0.91
N GLU A 279 12.13 20.57 -0.57
CA GLU A 279 12.98 21.64 -1.08
C GLU A 279 13.79 21.07 -2.23
N VAL A 280 13.37 21.37 -3.46
CA VAL A 280 14.02 20.87 -4.67
C VAL A 280 15.18 21.78 -5.04
N LEU A 281 16.39 21.24 -4.92
CA LEU A 281 17.65 21.93 -5.23
C LEU A 281 17.98 21.74 -6.72
N GLN A 282 18.48 22.82 -7.36
CA GLN A 282 19.03 22.69 -8.72
C GLN A 282 20.33 21.89 -8.71
N LEU A 283 20.76 21.46 -9.90
CA LEU A 283 22.02 20.76 -10.08
C LEU A 283 23.18 21.65 -9.65
N ASN A 284 24.05 21.12 -8.80
CA ASN A 284 25.33 21.73 -8.49
C ASN A 284 26.37 21.26 -9.52
N SER A 285 27.36 22.10 -9.81
CA SER A 285 28.56 21.73 -10.58
C SER A 285 29.29 20.48 -10.04
N GLN A 286 29.12 20.18 -8.75
CA GLN A 286 29.71 19.00 -8.09
C GLN A 286 28.77 17.79 -8.02
N SER A 287 27.53 17.91 -8.49
CA SER A 287 26.57 16.81 -8.49
C SER A 287 26.99 15.74 -9.51
N PRO A 288 26.95 14.44 -9.16
CA PRO A 288 27.21 13.37 -10.12
C PRO A 288 26.22 13.44 -11.28
N VAL A 289 26.72 13.38 -12.51
CA VAL A 289 25.90 13.10 -13.69
C VAL A 289 25.90 11.59 -13.91
N VAL A 290 24.72 11.04 -14.20
CA VAL A 290 24.56 9.62 -14.53
C VAL A 290 24.65 9.44 -16.04
N ILE A 291 25.63 8.68 -16.51
CA ILE A 291 25.89 8.42 -17.92
C ILE A 291 25.44 7.00 -18.25
N VAL A 292 24.44 6.88 -19.12
CA VAL A 292 23.85 5.62 -19.55
C VAL A 292 24.49 5.16 -20.86
N THR A 293 24.85 3.89 -20.91
CA THR A 293 25.39 3.26 -22.12
C THR A 293 24.33 2.45 -22.86
N ASP A 294 24.53 2.23 -24.16
CA ASP A 294 23.60 1.43 -24.98
C ASP A 294 23.51 -0.03 -24.55
N ALA A 295 24.58 -0.56 -23.91
CA ALA A 295 24.63 -1.95 -23.47
C ALA A 295 23.53 -2.30 -22.46
N VAL A 296 23.03 -1.32 -21.71
CA VAL A 296 22.00 -1.55 -20.68
C VAL A 296 20.59 -1.68 -21.26
N GLN A 297 20.37 -1.26 -22.51
CA GLN A 297 19.05 -1.18 -23.12
C GLN A 297 18.33 -2.54 -23.22
N GLU A 298 19.09 -3.62 -23.47
CA GLU A 298 18.54 -4.97 -23.65
C GLU A 298 18.29 -5.74 -22.35
N VAL A 299 18.75 -5.19 -21.22
CA VAL A 299 18.71 -5.85 -19.91
C VAL A 299 17.86 -5.10 -18.91
N ARG A 300 18.02 -3.77 -18.78
CA ARG A 300 17.28 -2.93 -17.83
C ARG A 300 17.39 -1.45 -18.23
N PRO A 301 16.60 -0.98 -19.21
CA PRO A 301 16.88 0.23 -19.98
C PRO A 301 16.75 1.56 -19.22
N TYR A 302 15.97 1.61 -18.13
CA TYR A 302 15.63 2.88 -17.49
C TYR A 302 16.23 3.02 -16.09
N ILE A 303 16.67 4.23 -15.79
CA ILE A 303 17.14 4.67 -14.48
C ILE A 303 16.62 6.07 -14.17
N VAL A 304 16.24 6.28 -12.91
CA VAL A 304 15.87 7.57 -12.33
C VAL A 304 16.70 7.77 -11.07
N CYS A 305 17.31 8.95 -10.92
CA CYS A 305 18.17 9.26 -9.78
C CYS A 305 17.81 10.60 -9.15
N CYS A 306 18.07 10.74 -7.85
CA CYS A 306 18.11 12.01 -7.14
C CYS A 306 19.10 11.92 -5.98
N ILE A 307 19.42 13.07 -5.38
CA ILE A 307 20.19 13.11 -4.14
C ILE A 307 19.29 13.63 -3.02
N ILE A 308 19.21 12.89 -1.93
CA ILE A 308 18.53 13.32 -0.72
C ILE A 308 19.59 13.95 0.19
N ARG A 309 19.49 15.26 0.43
CA ARG A 309 20.48 16.03 1.17
C ARG A 309 20.09 16.20 2.64
N ASN A 310 21.11 16.37 3.48
CA ASN A 310 20.97 16.79 4.89
C ASN A 310 20.01 15.90 5.70
N ILE A 311 20.20 14.58 5.61
CA ILE A 311 19.40 13.62 6.38
C ILE A 311 20.02 13.24 7.72
N TYR A 312 19.18 12.78 8.64
CA TYR A 312 19.51 12.37 9.99
C TYR A 312 19.12 10.91 10.22
N LEU A 313 20.09 10.00 10.07
CA LEU A 313 19.87 8.55 10.18
C LEU A 313 20.23 7.98 11.56
N ASP A 314 20.99 8.71 12.36
CA ASP A 314 21.49 8.38 13.71
C ASP A 314 20.44 8.50 14.82
N ARG A 315 19.24 9.01 14.53
CA ARG A 315 18.19 9.32 15.50
C ARG A 315 16.96 8.41 15.33
N ASP A 316 16.18 8.18 16.38
CA ASP A 316 14.88 7.47 16.37
C ASP A 316 14.80 6.14 15.59
N ASN A 317 15.92 5.41 15.49
CA ASN A 317 16.04 4.25 14.60
C ASN A 317 15.67 4.57 13.13
N ARG A 318 15.90 5.82 12.67
CA ARG A 318 15.58 6.30 11.32
C ARG A 318 16.30 5.49 10.25
N LEU A 319 17.59 5.13 10.44
CA LEU A 319 18.28 4.20 9.54
C LEU A 319 17.51 2.89 9.35
N ARG A 320 17.12 2.24 10.46
CA ARG A 320 16.38 0.97 10.41
C ARG A 320 15.00 1.14 9.77
N LYS A 321 14.29 2.22 10.08
CA LYS A 321 12.98 2.56 9.50
C LYS A 321 13.11 2.80 7.99
N PHE A 322 14.13 3.54 7.55
CA PHE A 322 14.41 3.82 6.15
C PHE A 322 14.75 2.55 5.36
N LEU A 323 15.59 1.67 5.91
CA LEU A 323 15.87 0.35 5.32
C LEU A 323 14.61 -0.54 5.25
N THR A 324 13.76 -0.49 6.28
CA THR A 324 12.49 -1.23 6.32
C THR A 324 11.50 -0.70 5.27
N LEU A 325 11.45 0.63 5.10
CA LEU A 325 10.67 1.30 4.06
C LEU A 325 11.07 0.81 2.66
N GLN A 326 12.37 0.77 2.36
CA GLN A 326 12.86 0.28 1.06
C GLN A 326 12.41 -1.16 0.80
N ASN A 327 12.52 -2.04 1.80
CA ASN A 327 12.05 -3.43 1.67
C ASN A 327 10.52 -3.51 1.47
N LYS A 328 9.74 -2.71 2.21
CA LYS A 328 8.28 -2.61 2.04
C LYS A 328 7.94 -2.19 0.61
N LEU A 329 8.57 -1.14 0.09
CA LEU A 329 8.35 -0.65 -1.28
C LEU A 329 8.78 -1.67 -2.33
N HIS A 330 9.86 -2.42 -2.10
CA HIS A 330 10.25 -3.52 -2.98
C HIS A 330 9.15 -4.58 -3.07
N ASP A 331 8.55 -4.95 -1.93
CA ASP A 331 7.52 -5.99 -1.85
C ASP A 331 6.16 -5.56 -2.41
N THR A 332 5.74 -4.31 -2.14
CA THR A 332 4.42 -3.80 -2.52
C THR A 332 4.42 -3.15 -3.90
N LEU A 333 5.20 -2.09 -4.08
CA LEU A 333 5.16 -1.24 -5.26
C LEU A 333 6.06 -1.76 -6.37
N CYS A 334 7.27 -2.24 -6.07
CA CYS A 334 8.24 -2.66 -7.09
C CYS A 334 8.04 -4.09 -7.61
N VAL A 335 6.91 -4.73 -7.26
CA VAL A 335 6.58 -6.10 -7.67
C VAL A 335 7.73 -7.07 -7.34
N LYS A 336 8.24 -6.99 -6.10
CA LYS A 336 9.36 -7.82 -5.61
C LYS A 336 10.62 -7.68 -6.46
N ARG A 337 10.98 -6.43 -6.73
CA ARG A 337 12.14 -5.99 -7.54
C ARG A 337 12.06 -6.29 -9.05
N SER A 338 10.99 -6.93 -9.52
CA SER A 338 10.90 -7.32 -10.93
C SER A 338 10.72 -6.12 -11.87
N GLU A 339 9.76 -5.26 -11.58
CA GLU A 339 9.44 -4.10 -12.41
C GLU A 339 10.36 -2.89 -12.15
N ALA A 340 10.75 -2.68 -10.90
CA ALA A 340 11.65 -1.60 -10.46
C ALA A 340 12.57 -2.07 -9.34
N THR A 341 13.73 -1.44 -9.16
CA THR A 341 14.62 -1.73 -8.04
C THR A 341 15.13 -0.42 -7.47
N ILE A 342 14.79 -0.17 -6.21
CA ILE A 342 15.33 0.93 -5.41
C ILE A 342 16.70 0.51 -4.87
N ALA A 343 17.68 1.40 -4.99
CA ALA A 343 18.96 1.29 -4.31
C ALA A 343 19.38 2.67 -3.76
N THR A 344 19.94 2.68 -2.56
CA THR A 344 20.42 3.90 -1.89
C THR A 344 21.87 3.75 -1.48
N HIS A 345 22.64 4.80 -1.71
CA HIS A 345 24.09 4.83 -1.55
C HIS A 345 24.51 6.04 -0.73
N ASP A 346 25.54 5.88 0.10
CA ASP A 346 26.19 7.00 0.77
C ASP A 346 26.93 7.85 -0.27
N LEU A 347 26.45 9.08 -0.50
CA LEU A 347 27.00 9.96 -1.53
C LEU A 347 28.48 10.29 -1.28
N ALA A 348 28.90 10.39 -0.01
CA ALA A 348 30.29 10.70 0.34
C ALA A 348 31.28 9.62 -0.11
N LYS A 349 30.79 8.43 -0.47
CA LYS A 349 31.58 7.29 -0.95
C LYS A 349 31.53 7.13 -2.48
N ILE A 350 30.81 8.00 -3.19
CA ILE A 350 30.74 8.02 -4.65
C ILE A 350 31.65 9.12 -5.18
N THR A 351 32.51 8.78 -6.14
CA THR A 351 33.43 9.75 -6.74
C THR A 351 33.02 10.10 -8.16
N GLY A 352 32.80 11.40 -8.41
CA GLY A 352 32.56 11.93 -9.75
C GLY A 352 31.28 11.42 -10.40
N ASN A 353 31.30 11.24 -11.72
CA ASN A 353 30.14 10.76 -12.48
C ASN A 353 29.85 9.28 -12.23
N VAL A 354 28.58 8.90 -12.38
CA VAL A 354 28.12 7.51 -12.26
C VAL A 354 27.79 6.96 -13.64
N TYR A 355 28.31 5.78 -13.97
CA TYR A 355 28.11 5.11 -15.24
C TYR A 355 27.14 3.94 -15.06
N TYR A 356 26.01 3.99 -15.76
CA TYR A 356 25.05 2.89 -15.82
C TYR A 356 25.27 2.10 -17.11
N ASP A 357 25.78 0.88 -16.95
CA ASP A 357 26.33 0.07 -18.04
C ASP A 357 25.96 -1.41 -17.85
N ALA A 358 26.24 -2.25 -18.84
CA ALA A 358 26.08 -3.69 -18.76
C ALA A 358 27.33 -4.41 -19.25
N ILE A 359 27.82 -5.38 -18.47
CA ILE A 359 29.07 -6.10 -18.76
C ILE A 359 28.87 -7.60 -18.59
N GLU A 360 29.76 -8.40 -19.18
CA GLU A 360 29.78 -9.86 -19.00
C GLU A 360 29.81 -10.25 -17.50
N PRO A 361 29.01 -11.25 -17.07
CA PRO A 361 28.88 -11.66 -15.68
C PRO A 361 30.20 -11.97 -14.94
N ASP A 362 31.19 -12.50 -15.64
CA ASP A 362 32.51 -12.84 -15.09
C ASP A 362 33.39 -11.59 -14.82
N LYS A 363 33.15 -10.49 -15.53
CA LYS A 363 33.91 -9.23 -15.43
C LYS A 363 33.31 -8.27 -14.42
N LEU A 364 32.02 -8.38 -14.12
CA LEU A 364 31.37 -7.60 -13.07
C LEU A 364 31.90 -8.04 -11.71
N LYS A 365 32.63 -7.17 -11.00
CA LYS A 365 33.15 -7.45 -9.66
C LYS A 365 32.63 -6.44 -8.66
N LEU A 366 32.12 -6.92 -7.53
CA LEU A 366 31.67 -6.07 -6.43
C LEU A 366 31.78 -6.82 -5.10
N THR A 367 31.88 -6.07 -4.01
CA THR A 367 31.67 -6.60 -2.65
C THR A 367 30.19 -6.40 -2.29
N PRO A 368 29.36 -7.46 -2.28
CA PRO A 368 27.93 -7.32 -2.05
C PRO A 368 27.64 -6.83 -0.63
N LEU A 369 26.57 -6.05 -0.47
CA LEU A 369 26.15 -5.51 0.82
C LEU A 369 26.14 -6.58 1.93
N GLY A 370 26.84 -6.31 3.03
CA GLY A 370 26.92 -7.22 4.18
C GLY A 370 27.88 -8.41 4.01
N ARG A 371 28.61 -8.51 2.90
CA ARG A 371 29.67 -9.50 2.67
C ARG A 371 31.05 -8.86 2.77
N LYS A 372 32.07 -9.66 3.09
CA LYS A 372 33.45 -9.19 3.30
C LYS A 372 34.36 -9.36 2.09
N GLN A 373 33.96 -10.16 1.10
CA GLN A 373 34.79 -10.51 -0.04
C GLN A 373 34.15 -10.02 -1.33
N GLU A 374 35.01 -9.57 -2.23
CA GLU A 374 34.64 -9.28 -3.61
C GLU A 374 34.29 -10.58 -4.34
N VAL A 375 33.19 -10.57 -5.08
CA VAL A 375 32.74 -11.70 -5.91
C VAL A 375 32.39 -11.21 -7.31
N SER A 376 32.45 -12.12 -8.28
CA SER A 376 31.95 -11.82 -9.62
C SER A 376 30.43 -11.83 -9.66
N GLY A 377 29.83 -11.11 -10.62
CA GLY A 377 28.39 -11.07 -10.84
C GLY A 377 27.83 -12.46 -11.13
N LYS A 378 28.56 -13.28 -11.88
CA LYS A 378 28.24 -14.68 -12.15
C LYS A 378 28.19 -15.53 -10.88
N GLU A 379 29.22 -15.42 -10.05
CA GLU A 379 29.31 -16.19 -8.82
C GLU A 379 28.23 -15.77 -7.82
N LEU A 380 27.97 -14.47 -7.70
CA LEU A 380 26.87 -13.95 -6.89
C LEU A 380 25.51 -14.45 -7.38
N TYR A 381 25.26 -14.41 -8.69
CA TYR A 381 24.02 -14.92 -9.28
C TYR A 381 23.84 -16.41 -8.99
N ARG A 382 24.91 -17.21 -9.14
CA ARG A 382 24.91 -18.65 -8.84
C ARG A 382 24.53 -18.91 -7.38
N GLN A 383 25.19 -18.24 -6.44
CA GLN A 383 24.92 -18.41 -5.00
C GLN A 383 23.48 -18.05 -4.63
N MET A 384 22.97 -16.91 -5.13
CA MET A 384 21.59 -16.49 -4.88
C MET A 384 20.56 -17.44 -5.50
N THR A 385 20.88 -18.02 -6.66
CA THR A 385 20.04 -19.03 -7.32
C THR A 385 20.00 -20.33 -6.52
N GLU A 386 21.13 -20.77 -5.98
CA GLU A 386 21.22 -21.95 -5.11
C GLU A 386 20.43 -21.78 -3.81
N GLU A 387 20.53 -20.60 -3.18
CA GLU A 387 19.71 -20.25 -2.01
C GLU A 387 18.21 -20.24 -2.34
N ALA A 388 17.83 -19.65 -3.48
CA ALA A 388 16.44 -19.63 -3.95
C ALA A 388 15.91 -21.05 -4.22
N ASP A 389 16.75 -21.92 -4.80
CA ASP A 389 16.42 -23.31 -5.08
C ASP A 389 16.30 -24.16 -3.81
N ALA A 390 17.18 -23.97 -2.84
CA ALA A 390 17.09 -24.62 -1.54
C ALA A 390 15.76 -24.26 -0.86
N LEU A 391 15.42 -22.98 -0.82
CA LEU A 391 14.18 -22.50 -0.19
C LEU A 391 12.92 -22.93 -0.96
N ARG A 392 13.01 -23.04 -2.29
CA ARG A 392 11.95 -23.58 -3.15
C ARG A 392 11.70 -25.06 -2.84
N LYS A 393 12.76 -25.86 -2.74
CA LYS A 393 12.70 -27.30 -2.42
C LYS A 393 12.16 -27.53 -1.01
N GLU A 394 12.67 -26.80 -0.02
CA GLU A 394 12.19 -26.86 1.37
C GLU A 394 10.68 -26.58 1.45
N LYS A 395 10.21 -25.55 0.75
CA LYS A 395 8.79 -25.17 0.72
C LYS A 395 7.93 -25.96 -0.27
N LYS A 396 8.50 -26.98 -0.95
CA LYS A 396 7.85 -27.82 -1.96
C LYS A 396 7.11 -27.03 -3.05
N ARG A 397 7.71 -25.93 -3.52
CA ARG A 397 7.13 -25.06 -4.57
C ARG A 397 7.71 -25.38 -5.94
N SER A 398 6.93 -25.19 -7.01
CA SER A 398 7.40 -25.33 -8.39
C SER A 398 8.22 -24.11 -8.86
N THR A 399 7.85 -22.91 -8.41
CA THR A 399 8.50 -21.63 -8.76
C THR A 399 9.31 -21.06 -7.60
N TYR A 400 10.25 -20.14 -7.89
CA TYR A 400 10.94 -19.41 -6.84
C TYR A 400 9.95 -18.66 -5.91
N PRO A 401 10.24 -18.61 -4.60
CA PRO A 401 9.57 -17.70 -3.68
C PRO A 401 9.55 -16.28 -4.24
N GLY A 402 8.48 -15.53 -3.97
CA GLY A 402 8.29 -14.20 -4.56
C GLY A 402 9.51 -13.27 -4.41
N ILE A 403 10.22 -13.37 -3.28
CA ILE A 403 11.42 -12.60 -2.97
C ILE A 403 12.61 -12.87 -3.90
N TYR A 404 12.63 -13.99 -4.63
CA TYR A 404 13.71 -14.35 -5.56
C TYR A 404 13.25 -14.32 -7.03
N LYS A 405 12.02 -13.89 -7.32
CA LYS A 405 11.51 -13.85 -8.70
C LYS A 405 12.32 -12.93 -9.61
N TYR A 406 12.96 -11.89 -9.06
CA TYR A 406 13.83 -11.01 -9.84
C TYR A 406 15.04 -11.73 -10.45
N LEU A 407 15.45 -12.89 -9.93
CA LEU A 407 16.54 -13.70 -10.51
C LEU A 407 16.23 -14.19 -11.92
N TYR A 408 14.94 -14.34 -12.27
CA TYR A 408 14.54 -14.70 -13.63
C TYR A 408 14.86 -13.61 -14.65
N LEU A 409 15.01 -12.35 -14.23
CA LEU A 409 15.34 -11.24 -15.14
C LEU A 409 16.76 -11.34 -15.69
N LEU A 410 17.67 -11.94 -14.93
CA LEU A 410 19.08 -12.12 -15.29
C LEU A 410 19.36 -13.51 -15.87
N LYS A 411 18.36 -14.39 -15.90
CA LYS A 411 18.53 -15.75 -16.41
C LYS A 411 18.84 -15.70 -17.90
N ASP A 412 19.89 -16.42 -18.30
CA ASP A 412 20.35 -16.55 -19.69
C ASP A 412 20.73 -15.23 -20.38
N LYS A 413 20.95 -14.15 -19.60
CA LYS A 413 21.42 -12.86 -20.13
C LYS A 413 22.94 -12.87 -20.31
N ALA A 414 23.39 -12.41 -21.48
CA ALA A 414 24.82 -12.33 -21.80
C ALA A 414 25.54 -11.19 -21.06
N LEU A 415 24.82 -10.14 -20.68
CA LEU A 415 25.33 -8.97 -19.96
C LEU A 415 24.50 -8.73 -18.70
N TYR A 416 25.15 -8.23 -17.65
CA TYR A 416 24.53 -7.85 -16.39
C TYR A 416 24.64 -6.34 -16.18
N PRO A 417 23.53 -5.65 -15.85
CA PRO A 417 23.54 -4.22 -15.61
C PRO A 417 24.25 -3.91 -14.30
N PHE A 418 24.96 -2.80 -14.24
CA PHE A 418 25.63 -2.35 -13.03
C PHE A 418 25.82 -0.83 -13.06
N LEU A 419 26.05 -0.27 -11.88
CA LEU A 419 26.51 1.11 -11.76
C LEU A 419 27.91 1.12 -11.19
N ARG A 420 28.76 1.96 -11.76
CA ARG A 420 30.07 2.29 -11.21
C ARG A 420 30.28 3.78 -11.17
N ASP A 421 31.12 4.23 -10.25
CA ASP A 421 31.55 5.63 -10.22
C ASP A 421 32.76 5.87 -11.14
N GLU A 422 33.29 7.09 -11.12
CA GLU A 422 34.44 7.52 -11.91
C GLU A 422 35.75 6.88 -11.44
N SER A 423 35.83 6.49 -10.16
CA SER A 423 36.94 5.72 -9.60
C SER A 423 36.92 4.24 -10.00
N LYS A 424 35.90 3.81 -10.75
CA LYS A 424 35.62 2.42 -11.18
C LYS A 424 35.14 1.51 -10.05
N LEU A 425 34.73 2.07 -8.90
CA LEU A 425 34.04 1.31 -7.87
C LEU A 425 32.65 0.94 -8.39
N VAL A 426 32.34 -0.36 -8.44
CA VAL A 426 30.96 -0.82 -8.70
C VAL A 426 30.13 -0.55 -7.45
N ILE A 427 29.13 0.31 -7.56
CA ILE A 427 28.28 0.78 -6.45
C ILE A 427 26.98 -0.04 -6.35
N SER A 428 26.47 -0.55 -7.47
CA SER A 428 25.19 -1.25 -7.55
C SER A 428 25.20 -2.34 -8.64
N PHE A 429 24.53 -3.46 -8.38
CA PHE A 429 24.22 -4.50 -9.35
C PHE A 429 22.70 -4.77 -9.34
N PRO A 430 21.89 -4.00 -10.09
CA PRO A 430 20.45 -4.21 -10.14
C PRO A 430 20.05 -5.47 -10.92
N PRO A 431 18.93 -6.15 -10.59
CA PRO A 431 18.09 -5.96 -9.40
C PRO A 431 18.62 -6.68 -8.14
N MET A 432 19.87 -7.16 -8.16
CA MET A 432 20.43 -8.06 -7.15
C MET A 432 20.70 -7.36 -5.82
N THR A 433 21.67 -6.45 -5.79
CA THR A 433 22.19 -5.88 -4.54
C THR A 433 23.04 -4.64 -4.77
N ASN A 434 23.27 -3.90 -3.68
CA ASN A 434 24.20 -2.78 -3.63
C ASN A 434 25.60 -3.27 -3.23
N SER A 435 26.60 -2.44 -3.48
CA SER A 435 27.97 -2.65 -3.01
C SER A 435 28.12 -2.17 -1.57
N ASP A 436 28.83 -2.96 -0.75
CA ASP A 436 29.18 -2.57 0.63
C ASP A 436 30.06 -1.30 0.65
N GLY A 437 30.81 -1.04 -0.44
CA GLY A 437 31.64 0.16 -0.59
C GLY A 437 30.87 1.48 -0.56
N THR A 438 29.56 1.46 -0.83
CA THR A 438 28.68 2.65 -0.77
C THR A 438 27.57 2.52 0.27
N ARG A 439 27.75 1.61 1.24
CA ARG A 439 26.75 1.32 2.27
C ARG A 439 26.44 2.57 3.09
N ILE A 440 25.15 2.86 3.25
CA ILE A 440 24.65 3.88 4.17
C ILE A 440 24.85 3.44 5.63
N SER A 441 25.20 4.39 6.48
CA SER A 441 25.31 4.22 7.93
C SER A 441 24.59 5.35 8.66
N GLU A 442 24.62 5.32 9.99
CA GLU A 442 24.04 6.37 10.82
C GLU A 442 24.73 7.73 10.60
N GLN A 443 25.96 7.73 10.10
CA GLN A 443 26.75 8.91 9.79
C GLN A 443 26.46 9.51 8.40
N THR A 444 25.75 8.77 7.53
CA THR A 444 25.43 9.24 6.18
C THR A 444 24.48 10.44 6.26
N ARG A 445 24.88 11.55 5.64
CA ARG A 445 24.10 12.81 5.56
C ARG A 445 23.49 13.07 4.19
N ASP A 446 24.12 12.56 3.14
CA ASP A 446 23.64 12.69 1.78
C ASP A 446 23.52 11.31 1.14
N VAL A 447 22.37 11.03 0.54
CA VAL A 447 22.07 9.75 -0.09
C VAL A 447 21.87 9.93 -1.59
N PHE A 448 22.69 9.24 -2.38
CA PHE A 448 22.42 9.04 -3.80
C PHE A 448 21.39 7.91 -3.93
N ALA A 449 20.18 8.25 -4.38
CA ALA A 449 19.08 7.32 -4.56
C ALA A 449 18.88 7.03 -6.05
N GLU A 450 18.78 5.75 -6.39
CA GLU A 450 18.52 5.27 -7.74
C GLU A 450 17.30 4.34 -7.78
N VAL A 451 16.56 4.42 -8.88
CA VAL A 451 15.51 3.46 -9.23
C VAL A 451 15.76 2.99 -10.66
N THR A 452 16.07 1.71 -10.83
CA THR A 452 16.23 1.08 -12.16
C THR A 452 15.04 0.21 -12.49
N GLY A 453 14.68 0.10 -13.77
CA GLY A 453 13.51 -0.69 -14.18
C GLY A 453 13.33 -0.81 -15.68
N ASN A 454 12.19 -1.39 -16.06
CA ASN A 454 11.80 -1.61 -17.46
C ASN A 454 10.80 -0.57 -17.98
N ASN A 455 10.33 0.34 -17.11
CA ASN A 455 9.35 1.36 -17.45
C ASN A 455 9.70 2.68 -16.73
N LEU A 456 10.02 3.74 -17.49
CA LEU A 456 10.44 5.03 -16.94
C LEU A 456 9.37 5.73 -16.08
N PRO A 457 8.11 5.92 -16.54
CA PRO A 457 7.04 6.43 -15.68
C PRO A 457 6.88 5.67 -14.37
N PHE A 458 7.02 4.34 -14.42
CA PHE A 458 6.94 3.51 -13.22
C PHE A 458 8.14 3.73 -12.28
N CYS A 459 9.35 3.88 -12.80
CA CYS A 459 10.53 4.23 -11.99
C CYS A 459 10.36 5.57 -11.28
N LYS A 460 9.82 6.58 -11.97
CA LYS A 460 9.49 7.89 -11.38
C LYS A 460 8.47 7.76 -10.25
N LYS A 461 7.39 7.01 -10.47
CA LYS A 461 6.37 6.74 -9.44
C LYS A 461 6.96 6.07 -8.19
N VAL A 462 7.89 5.13 -8.38
CA VAL A 462 8.59 4.47 -7.27
C VAL A 462 9.51 5.44 -6.53
N MET A 463 10.22 6.31 -7.25
CA MET A 463 11.06 7.35 -6.63
C MET A 463 10.22 8.38 -5.85
N ASP A 464 9.08 8.81 -6.39
CA ASP A 464 8.15 9.72 -5.69
C ASP A 464 7.66 9.11 -4.37
N ALA A 465 7.28 7.82 -4.38
CA ALA A 465 6.84 7.10 -3.19
C ALA A 465 7.96 6.96 -2.15
N LEU A 466 9.19 6.66 -2.58
CA LEU A 466 10.36 6.60 -1.70
C LEU A 466 10.59 7.95 -1.00
N LEU A 467 10.57 9.05 -1.75
CA LEU A 467 10.82 10.39 -1.22
C LEU A 467 9.68 10.85 -0.30
N ALA A 468 8.42 10.59 -0.65
CA ALA A 468 7.27 10.95 0.17
C ALA A 468 7.26 10.20 1.51
N GLU A 469 7.48 8.89 1.51
CA GLU A 469 7.58 8.13 2.75
C GLU A 469 8.85 8.50 3.55
N SER A 470 9.95 8.90 2.88
CA SER A 470 11.16 9.40 3.55
C SER A 470 10.95 10.74 4.26
N LEU A 471 10.19 11.66 3.65
CA LEU A 471 9.79 12.91 4.29
C LEU A 471 8.92 12.64 5.52
N GLN A 472 7.95 11.71 5.42
CA GLN A 472 7.10 11.32 6.55
C GLN A 472 7.85 10.61 7.68
N LEU A 473 8.99 9.97 7.38
CA LEU A 473 9.88 9.42 8.39
C LEU A 473 10.69 10.50 9.14
N GLY A 474 10.60 11.76 8.70
CA GLY A 474 11.34 12.88 9.29
C GLY A 474 12.83 12.82 8.98
N LEU A 475 13.23 12.31 7.81
CA LEU A 475 14.65 12.12 7.51
C LEU A 475 15.43 13.43 7.46
N GLY A 476 14.82 14.55 7.02
CA GLY A 476 15.49 15.85 6.93
C GLY A 476 15.33 16.75 8.16
N ASP A 477 14.70 16.26 9.23
CA ASP A 477 14.45 17.07 10.43
C ASP A 477 15.66 17.04 11.38
N GLU A 478 16.28 18.20 11.55
CA GLU A 478 17.25 18.46 12.60
C GLU A 478 16.50 18.70 13.93
N GLU A 479 16.70 17.85 14.95
CA GLU A 479 16.18 18.18 16.28
C GLU A 479 16.99 19.35 16.87
N VAL A 480 16.29 20.45 17.19
CA VAL A 480 16.84 21.51 18.04
C VAL A 480 17.01 20.93 19.45
N PRO A 481 18.20 20.98 20.08
CA PRO A 481 18.35 20.58 21.47
C PRO A 481 17.43 21.44 22.33
N SER A 482 16.55 20.80 23.09
CA SER A 482 15.62 21.46 23.99
C SER A 482 16.35 22.01 25.23
N GLU A 483 17.10 23.10 25.14
CA GLU A 483 17.52 23.86 26.32
C GLU A 483 17.61 25.39 26.09
N ALA A 484 17.10 26.11 27.10
CA ALA A 484 17.24 27.52 27.42
C ALA A 484 16.53 28.56 26.52
N GLY A 485 15.51 29.19 27.11
CA GLY A 485 14.73 30.24 26.46
C GLY A 485 15.55 31.44 26.03
N SER A 486 15.25 31.94 24.82
CA SER A 486 15.28 33.36 24.53
C SER A 486 14.29 33.67 23.42
N THR A 487 13.68 34.84 23.55
CA THR A 487 12.68 35.46 22.68
C THR A 487 13.12 35.55 21.22
N GLY A 488 12.32 35.06 20.27
CA GLY A 488 12.53 35.33 18.85
C GLY A 488 11.71 34.43 17.91
N ASP A 489 10.58 34.98 17.44
CA ASP A 489 9.77 34.61 16.27
C ASP A 489 9.08 33.23 16.18
N GLY A 490 7.76 33.25 16.04
CA GLY A 490 6.86 32.10 16.04
C GLY A 490 6.77 31.39 14.69
N GLY A 491 7.84 30.68 14.30
CA GLY A 491 7.86 29.85 13.08
C GLY A 491 7.20 28.48 13.27
N ALA A 492 6.31 28.11 12.34
CA ALA A 492 5.75 26.78 12.12
C ALA A 492 6.86 25.70 11.94
N ALA A 493 6.81 24.59 12.68
CA ALA A 493 7.81 23.52 12.60
C ALA A 493 7.65 22.74 11.29
N THR A 494 8.32 23.15 10.22
CA THR A 494 8.17 22.57 8.88
C THR A 494 9.06 21.33 8.74
N HIS A 495 8.49 20.15 8.49
CA HIS A 495 9.25 18.98 8.09
C HIS A 495 9.73 19.16 6.65
N ARG A 496 11.05 19.20 6.46
CA ARG A 496 11.64 19.48 5.15
C ARG A 496 12.51 18.31 4.72
N LEU A 497 12.42 17.95 3.44
CA LEU A 497 13.39 17.04 2.82
C LEU A 497 13.98 17.72 1.59
N GLN A 498 15.29 17.90 1.61
CA GLN A 498 16.00 18.47 0.48
C GLN A 498 16.28 17.40 -0.56
N VAL A 499 15.82 17.65 -1.79
CA VAL A 499 15.97 16.74 -2.92
C VAL A 499 16.66 17.47 -4.05
N GLU A 500 17.89 17.09 -4.32
CA GLU A 500 18.70 17.65 -5.39
C GLU A 500 18.50 16.86 -6.69
N LYS A 501 18.37 17.62 -7.79
CA LYS A 501 18.18 17.06 -9.13
C LYS A 501 19.43 16.33 -9.61
N VAL A 502 19.23 15.16 -10.22
CA VAL A 502 20.28 14.44 -10.93
C VAL A 502 19.95 14.35 -12.42
N LYS A 503 20.95 14.60 -13.25
CA LYS A 503 20.88 14.45 -14.71
C LYS A 503 21.29 13.04 -15.10
N VAL A 504 20.47 12.40 -15.93
CA VAL A 504 20.78 11.17 -16.64
C VAL A 504 20.94 11.52 -18.11
N VAL A 505 22.12 11.25 -18.66
CA VAL A 505 22.50 11.50 -20.05
C VAL A 505 22.94 10.22 -20.73
N ASP A 506 22.98 10.18 -22.06
CA ASP A 506 23.70 9.12 -22.78
C ASP A 506 25.18 9.46 -22.96
N LYS A 507 25.92 8.56 -23.62
CA LYS A 507 27.36 8.70 -23.88
C LYS A 507 27.73 9.97 -24.63
N ASP A 508 26.82 10.49 -25.45
CA ASP A 508 27.02 11.70 -26.24
C ASP A 508 26.64 12.97 -25.44
N GLY A 509 26.19 12.82 -24.20
CA GLY A 509 25.76 13.91 -23.33
C GLY A 509 24.32 14.36 -23.58
N ASN A 510 23.55 13.66 -24.41
CA ASN A 510 22.15 14.01 -24.64
C ASN A 510 21.31 13.63 -23.42
N LEU A 511 20.44 14.55 -23.02
CA LEU A 511 19.62 14.37 -21.84
C LEU A 511 18.56 13.28 -22.05
N ARG A 512 18.57 12.27 -21.17
CA ARG A 512 17.56 11.20 -21.13
C ARG A 512 16.49 11.47 -20.09
N VAL A 513 16.90 11.77 -18.86
CA VAL A 513 16.01 12.02 -17.72
C VAL A 513 16.63 13.05 -16.79
N VAL A 514 15.84 13.99 -16.29
CA VAL A 514 16.17 14.77 -15.09
C VAL A 514 15.10 14.50 -14.07
N TYR A 515 15.51 14.21 -12.84
CA TYR A 515 14.58 13.99 -11.75
C TYR A 515 15.11 14.62 -10.44
N PRO A 516 14.23 15.25 -9.63
CA PRO A 516 12.84 15.56 -9.94
C PRO A 516 12.70 16.71 -10.96
N SER A 517 11.79 16.56 -11.92
CA SER A 517 11.35 17.63 -12.83
C SER A 517 10.12 18.36 -12.28
N LYS A 518 9.61 19.38 -13.00
CA LYS A 518 8.43 20.16 -12.58
C LYS A 518 7.14 19.33 -12.48
N THR A 519 7.09 18.17 -13.12
CA THR A 519 5.92 17.27 -13.14
C THR A 519 6.09 16.07 -12.21
N ASP A 520 7.24 15.95 -11.53
CA ASP A 520 7.52 14.88 -10.57
C ASP A 520 7.23 15.39 -9.13
N LEU A 521 7.23 14.50 -8.13
CA LEU A 521 6.90 14.84 -6.74
C LEU A 521 5.52 15.47 -6.55
N VAL A 522 4.56 15.15 -7.41
CA VAL A 522 3.16 15.59 -7.29
C VAL A 522 2.47 14.74 -6.22
N CYS A 523 2.78 15.03 -4.97
CA CYS A 523 2.21 14.36 -3.81
C CYS A 523 1.16 15.28 -3.14
N PRO A 524 -0.11 14.83 -3.01
CA PRO A 524 -1.14 15.63 -2.34
C PRO A 524 -0.72 16.01 -0.92
N GLY A 525 -0.80 17.30 -0.57
CA GLY A 525 -0.51 17.79 0.79
C GLY A 525 0.97 18.05 1.10
N ILE A 526 1.89 17.83 0.16
CA ILE A 526 3.31 18.18 0.29
C ILE A 526 3.60 19.40 -0.59
N ILE A 527 4.22 20.43 -0.02
CA ILE A 527 4.64 21.60 -0.79
C ILE A 527 5.94 21.27 -1.50
N VAL A 528 6.04 21.60 -2.79
CA VAL A 528 7.28 21.46 -3.55
C VAL A 528 7.83 22.85 -3.82
N GLU A 529 8.85 23.25 -3.06
CA GLU A 529 9.56 24.52 -3.24
C GLU A 529 10.72 24.30 -4.22
N GLN A 530 10.77 25.06 -5.30
CA GLN A 530 11.95 25.09 -6.18
C GLN A 530 12.86 26.21 -5.69
N ARG A 531 14.07 25.90 -5.22
CA ARG A 531 15.09 26.94 -5.01
C ARG A 531 15.75 27.24 -6.37
N SER A 532 15.78 28.51 -6.75
CA SER A 532 16.77 29.02 -7.69
C SER A 532 18.10 29.22 -6.94
N GLU A 533 19.22 29.10 -7.64
CA GLU A 533 20.56 29.41 -7.09
C GLU A 533 20.60 30.74 -6.33
#